data_AF-A0A970M978-F1
#
_entry.id   AF-A0A970M978-F1
#
_cell.length_a   1.000
_cell.length_b   1.000
_cell.length_c   1.000
_cell.angle_alpha   90.00
_cell.angle_beta   90.00
_cell.angle_gamma   90.00
#
_symmetry.space_group_name_H-M   'P 1'
#
loop_
_entity.id
_entity.type
_entity.pdbx_description
1 polymer ?
#
loop_
_entity_poly.entity_id
_entity_poly.type
_entity_poly.pdbx_seq_one_letter_code
_entity_poly.pdbx_strand_id
1 'polypeptide(L)'
;MTICGVQNAGVIAAHGGILNRGSTLTVVNSVFAGNGALSTGKGQFGNGGGLYIDGMNYDDPGDFYMCGTRFIENTAMTHGSGVFAYFYEGSSATIENCEFDANRFGDPASGSGALYHEAAPLVLRNTAFHGQTTGAHAGAIFLGQKSQAQVDNCTFSGNAVTTNGGAIFNGAAEMHLRHCTFTGNKADYGPAIFKGQSAVMSLHNCIFANNLTDNAYSATSCHESLESRGGNLQWPPTKSRGADDMPCATDILFADPGLQPMADHGGFAPLAAVPQDSPAVGLGTQCLSRDARGVQRPEHCTAGAFEGSDL
;
A
#
# COMPACT_ATOMS: atom_id res chain seq x y z
N MET A 1 4.38 -24.20 -5.47
CA MET A 1 3.00 -24.45 -5.02
C MET A 1 2.08 -23.43 -5.67
N THR A 2 0.91 -23.86 -6.13
CA THR A 2 -0.12 -22.95 -6.66
C THR A 2 -1.40 -23.09 -5.85
N ILE A 3 -1.94 -21.97 -5.41
CA ILE A 3 -3.21 -21.84 -4.69
C ILE A 3 -4.14 -21.05 -5.60
N CYS A 4 -5.28 -21.63 -5.95
CA CYS A 4 -6.22 -21.01 -6.88
C CYS A 4 -7.66 -21.23 -6.43
N GLY A 5 -8.47 -20.17 -6.37
CA GLY A 5 -9.90 -20.30 -6.04
C GLY A 5 -10.20 -20.68 -4.59
N VAL A 6 -9.28 -20.41 -3.66
CA VAL A 6 -9.41 -20.86 -2.26
C VAL A 6 -10.10 -19.81 -1.41
N GLN A 7 -11.04 -20.26 -0.57
CA GLN A 7 -11.56 -19.51 0.58
C GLN A 7 -10.92 -20.06 1.85
N ASN A 8 -9.97 -19.33 2.43
CA ASN A 8 -9.30 -19.67 3.68
C ASN A 8 -9.75 -18.68 4.76
N ALA A 9 -10.50 -19.14 5.76
CA ALA A 9 -11.09 -18.24 6.72
C ALA A 9 -11.10 -18.78 8.16
N GLY A 10 -10.94 -17.87 9.12
CA GLY A 10 -11.05 -18.16 10.56
C GLY A 10 -9.92 -19.01 11.14
N VAL A 11 -8.80 -19.16 10.44
CA VAL A 11 -7.65 -19.94 10.91
C VAL A 11 -6.90 -19.14 11.96
N ILE A 12 -6.88 -19.63 13.21
CA ILE A 12 -6.06 -19.06 14.28
C ILE A 12 -4.89 -19.99 14.57
N ALA A 13 -3.68 -19.57 14.17
CA ALA A 13 -2.47 -20.36 14.26
C ALA A 13 -1.25 -19.48 14.53
N ALA A 14 -0.07 -20.08 14.69
CA ALA A 14 1.16 -19.30 14.93
C ALA A 14 1.60 -18.45 13.71
N HIS A 15 1.19 -18.85 12.49
CA HIS A 15 1.57 -18.25 11.20
C HIS A 15 0.33 -17.93 10.34
N GLY A 16 -0.83 -17.73 10.97
CA GLY A 16 -2.05 -17.34 10.28
C GLY A 16 -2.62 -18.41 9.34
N GLY A 17 -3.23 -17.96 8.24
CA GLY A 17 -3.94 -18.81 7.29
C GLY A 17 -3.05 -19.79 6.53
N ILE A 18 -1.89 -19.35 6.05
CA ILE A 18 -0.93 -20.17 5.30
C ILE A 18 0.51 -19.86 5.71
N LEU A 19 1.28 -20.93 5.91
CA LEU A 19 2.73 -20.89 6.07
C LEU A 19 3.40 -21.43 4.81
N ASN A 20 4.20 -20.59 4.15
CA ASN A 20 5.12 -20.99 3.10
C ASN A 20 6.57 -20.82 3.58
N ARG A 21 7.36 -21.87 3.44
CA ARG A 21 8.78 -21.87 3.83
C ARG A 21 9.61 -22.56 2.78
N GLY A 22 10.44 -21.80 2.08
CA GLY A 22 11.39 -22.34 1.11
C GLY A 22 10.76 -22.93 -0.15
N SER A 23 9.66 -22.37 -0.66
CA SER A 23 9.00 -22.86 -1.88
C SER A 23 8.44 -21.73 -2.73
N THR A 24 8.57 -21.83 -4.07
CA THR A 24 7.87 -20.97 -5.03
C THR A 24 6.38 -20.99 -4.77
N LEU A 25 5.75 -19.82 -4.72
CA LEU A 25 4.34 -19.69 -4.37
C LEU A 25 3.61 -18.81 -5.37
N THR A 26 2.53 -19.37 -5.92
CA THR A 26 1.56 -18.64 -6.74
C THR A 26 0.21 -18.66 -6.05
N VAL A 27 -0.41 -17.50 -5.84
CA VAL A 27 -1.74 -17.37 -5.24
C VAL A 27 -2.64 -16.59 -6.20
N VAL A 28 -3.72 -17.21 -6.66
CA VAL A 28 -4.61 -16.62 -7.67
C VAL A 28 -6.06 -16.71 -7.24
N ASN A 29 -6.86 -15.67 -7.46
CA ASN A 29 -8.31 -15.68 -7.30
C ASN A 29 -8.77 -16.28 -5.96
N SER A 30 -8.12 -15.91 -4.87
CA SER A 30 -8.33 -16.50 -3.54
C SER A 30 -8.73 -15.45 -2.51
N VAL A 31 -9.29 -15.89 -1.39
CA VAL A 31 -9.69 -15.02 -0.28
C VAL A 31 -9.17 -15.59 1.03
N PHE A 32 -8.47 -14.73 1.78
CA PHE A 32 -7.99 -14.97 3.14
C PHE A 32 -8.75 -14.05 4.08
N ALA A 33 -9.66 -14.59 4.90
CA ALA A 33 -10.57 -13.77 5.70
C ALA A 33 -10.59 -14.15 7.19
N GLY A 34 -10.37 -13.17 8.07
CA GLY A 34 -10.48 -13.36 9.52
C GLY A 34 -9.47 -14.37 10.08
N ASN A 35 -8.35 -14.60 9.40
CA ASN A 35 -7.28 -15.45 9.92
C ASN A 35 -6.43 -14.69 10.94
N GLY A 36 -5.78 -15.41 11.85
CA GLY A 36 -5.09 -14.83 12.99
C GLY A 36 -3.75 -15.49 13.27
N ALA A 37 -2.67 -14.74 13.15
CA ALA A 37 -1.35 -15.06 13.70
C ALA A 37 -1.24 -14.43 15.10
N LEU A 38 -1.80 -15.07 16.13
CA LEU A 38 -2.03 -14.46 17.46
C LEU A 38 -0.94 -14.77 18.51
N SER A 39 0.10 -15.51 18.15
CA SER A 39 1.18 -15.85 19.09
C SER A 39 2.08 -14.66 19.38
N THR A 40 2.35 -14.40 20.66
CA THR A 40 3.28 -13.36 21.16
C THR A 40 4.59 -13.94 21.70
N GLY A 41 4.82 -15.25 21.50
CA GLY A 41 6.00 -15.95 22.00
C GLY A 41 7.31 -15.47 21.35
N LYS A 42 8.44 -15.70 22.01
CA LYS A 42 9.78 -15.40 21.46
C LYS A 42 10.03 -16.23 20.19
N GLY A 43 10.34 -15.57 19.07
CA GLY A 43 10.55 -16.20 17.75
C GLY A 43 9.81 -15.44 16.64
N GLN A 44 9.83 -15.94 15.41
CA GLN A 44 9.08 -15.36 14.27
C GLN A 44 7.58 -15.75 14.30
N PHE A 45 6.98 -15.74 15.48
CA PHE A 45 5.57 -16.07 15.67
C PHE A 45 4.73 -14.80 15.62
N GLY A 46 3.49 -14.91 15.16
CA GLY A 46 2.56 -13.78 15.14
C GLY A 46 2.68 -12.86 13.92
N ASN A 47 3.36 -13.32 12.86
CA ASN A 47 3.43 -12.64 11.57
C ASN A 47 2.47 -13.29 10.56
N GLY A 48 2.03 -12.53 9.55
CA GLY A 48 1.34 -13.09 8.39
C GLY A 48 -0.05 -13.62 8.72
N GLY A 49 -0.97 -12.74 9.14
CA GLY A 49 -2.31 -13.16 9.58
C GLY A 49 -3.05 -13.99 8.54
N GLY A 50 -2.99 -13.61 7.26
CA GLY A 50 -3.51 -14.40 6.14
C GLY A 50 -2.46 -15.32 5.51
N LEU A 51 -1.30 -14.75 5.16
CA LEU A 51 -0.21 -15.47 4.50
C LEU A 51 1.14 -15.09 5.12
N TYR A 52 1.93 -16.10 5.44
CA TYR A 52 3.28 -15.98 5.94
C TYR A 52 4.26 -16.64 4.96
N ILE A 53 5.30 -15.91 4.57
CA ILE A 53 6.42 -16.38 3.76
C ILE A 53 7.73 -16.13 4.52
N ASP A 54 8.45 -17.20 4.86
CA ASP A 54 9.83 -17.17 5.40
C ASP A 54 10.79 -17.83 4.41
N GLY A 55 11.39 -17.00 3.58
CA GLY A 55 12.33 -17.41 2.55
C GLY A 55 11.67 -18.18 1.41
N MET A 56 12.20 -17.96 0.20
CA MET A 56 12.01 -18.91 -0.91
C MET A 56 13.20 -19.88 -0.89
N ASN A 57 13.16 -21.01 -1.61
CA ASN A 57 14.17 -22.05 -1.45
C ASN A 57 15.62 -21.48 -1.52
N TYR A 58 16.46 -21.75 -0.51
CA TYR A 58 17.80 -21.16 -0.39
C TYR A 58 18.72 -21.54 -1.55
N ASP A 59 18.56 -22.78 -2.05
CA ASP A 59 19.38 -23.30 -3.15
C ASP A 59 18.78 -22.98 -4.54
N ASP A 60 17.50 -22.57 -4.58
CA ASP A 60 16.76 -22.28 -5.82
C ASP A 60 15.65 -21.23 -5.54
N PRO A 61 16.01 -19.96 -5.33
CA PRO A 61 15.08 -18.93 -4.89
C PRO A 61 14.00 -18.71 -5.96
N GLY A 62 12.78 -19.17 -5.65
CA GLY A 62 11.64 -19.00 -6.52
C GLY A 62 10.92 -17.66 -6.34
N ASP A 63 10.15 -17.26 -7.35
CA ASP A 63 9.35 -16.05 -7.29
C ASP A 63 8.02 -16.23 -6.54
N PHE A 64 7.56 -15.16 -5.90
CA PHE A 64 6.21 -15.05 -5.35
C PHE A 64 5.33 -14.30 -6.34
N TYR A 65 4.23 -14.94 -6.77
CA TYR A 65 3.23 -14.31 -7.62
C TYR A 65 1.86 -14.35 -6.96
N MET A 66 1.20 -13.20 -6.87
CA MET A 66 -0.14 -13.09 -6.33
C MET A 66 -1.03 -12.23 -7.23
N CYS A 67 -2.19 -12.77 -7.61
CA CYS A 67 -3.14 -12.08 -8.47
C CYS A 67 -4.59 -12.33 -8.06
N GLY A 68 -5.45 -11.33 -8.18
CA GLY A 68 -6.90 -11.52 -7.98
C GLY A 68 -7.25 -11.95 -6.55
N THR A 69 -6.46 -11.58 -5.54
CA THR A 69 -6.58 -12.15 -4.18
C THR A 69 -6.99 -11.09 -3.16
N ARG A 70 -7.83 -11.48 -2.20
CA ARG A 70 -8.34 -10.60 -1.14
C ARG A 70 -7.86 -11.03 0.25
N PHE A 71 -7.35 -10.11 1.04
CA PHE A 71 -7.03 -10.27 2.46
C PHE A 71 -7.96 -9.38 3.28
N ILE A 72 -8.88 -10.00 4.01
CA ILE A 72 -9.97 -9.31 4.70
C ILE A 72 -9.87 -9.60 6.20
N GLU A 73 -9.81 -8.55 7.03
CA GLU A 73 -9.90 -8.65 8.50
C GLU A 73 -8.91 -9.65 9.14
N ASN A 74 -7.77 -9.92 8.50
CA ASN A 74 -6.76 -10.79 9.08
C ASN A 74 -6.01 -10.06 10.20
N THR A 75 -5.60 -10.81 11.23
CA THR A 75 -4.93 -10.27 12.41
C THR A 75 -3.53 -10.87 12.56
N ALA A 76 -2.53 -10.03 12.79
CA ALA A 76 -1.19 -10.46 13.22
C ALA A 76 -0.83 -9.80 14.55
N MET A 77 0.16 -10.31 15.27
CA MET A 77 0.71 -9.65 16.47
C MET A 77 1.95 -8.83 16.18
N THR A 78 2.60 -8.97 15.04
CA THR A 78 3.92 -8.33 14.84
C THR A 78 4.10 -7.71 13.46
N HIS A 79 4.07 -8.48 12.36
CA HIS A 79 4.28 -7.95 11.02
C HIS A 79 3.33 -8.59 9.99
N GLY A 80 2.91 -7.82 8.99
CA GLY A 80 2.13 -8.35 7.86
C GLY A 80 0.77 -8.89 8.30
N SER A 81 -0.15 -8.03 8.73
CA SER A 81 -1.47 -8.50 9.20
C SER A 81 -2.24 -9.25 8.13
N GLY A 82 -2.12 -8.87 6.85
CA GLY A 82 -2.55 -9.67 5.71
C GLY A 82 -1.45 -10.64 5.26
N VAL A 83 -0.32 -10.08 4.82
CA VAL A 83 0.81 -10.81 4.26
C VAL A 83 2.11 -10.40 4.93
N PHE A 84 2.83 -11.38 5.47
CA PHE A 84 4.24 -11.23 5.84
C PHE A 84 5.10 -11.94 4.80
N ALA A 85 6.04 -11.24 4.20
CA ALA A 85 6.96 -11.81 3.23
C ALA A 85 8.40 -11.37 3.47
N TYR A 86 9.24 -12.35 3.79
CA TYR A 86 10.69 -12.21 3.87
C TYR A 86 11.33 -13.14 2.84
N PHE A 87 12.28 -12.63 2.07
CA PHE A 87 12.91 -13.36 0.96
C PHE A 87 14.41 -13.58 1.16
N TYR A 88 14.96 -14.51 0.39
CA TYR A 88 16.40 -14.67 0.21
C TYR A 88 16.82 -14.10 -1.15
N GLU A 89 18.10 -13.75 -1.26
CA GLU A 89 18.69 -13.17 -2.46
C GLU A 89 18.39 -14.03 -3.70
N GLY A 90 18.01 -13.37 -4.79
CA GLY A 90 17.60 -14.03 -6.04
C GLY A 90 16.09 -14.21 -6.23
N SER A 91 15.28 -13.99 -5.19
CA SER A 91 13.81 -14.04 -5.31
C SER A 91 13.22 -12.71 -5.80
N SER A 92 12.04 -12.74 -6.41
CA SER A 92 11.20 -11.55 -6.64
C SER A 92 9.75 -11.76 -6.22
N ALA A 93 9.02 -10.66 -6.00
CA ALA A 93 7.60 -10.68 -5.70
C ALA A 93 6.81 -9.82 -6.69
N THR A 94 5.73 -10.38 -7.23
CA THR A 94 4.73 -9.64 -8.01
C THR A 94 3.35 -9.83 -7.37
N ILE A 95 2.70 -8.72 -7.04
CA ILE A 95 1.36 -8.66 -6.47
C ILE A 95 0.52 -7.74 -7.36
N GLU A 96 -0.57 -8.25 -7.91
CA GLU A 96 -1.42 -7.46 -8.80
C GLU A 96 -2.91 -7.75 -8.65
N ASN A 97 -3.76 -6.75 -8.89
CA ASN A 97 -5.21 -6.91 -8.83
C ASN A 97 -5.65 -7.55 -7.50
N CYS A 98 -5.18 -7.01 -6.38
CA CYS A 98 -5.47 -7.53 -5.05
C CYS A 98 -6.19 -6.50 -4.18
N GLU A 99 -6.78 -6.95 -3.08
CA GLU A 99 -7.40 -6.08 -2.07
C GLU A 99 -6.97 -6.48 -0.67
N PHE A 100 -6.55 -5.51 0.11
CA PHE A 100 -6.27 -5.63 1.54
C PHE A 100 -7.26 -4.74 2.29
N ASP A 101 -8.18 -5.35 3.02
CA ASP A 101 -9.28 -4.67 3.67
C ASP A 101 -9.34 -5.03 5.16
N ALA A 102 -9.34 -4.02 6.03
CA ALA A 102 -9.50 -4.13 7.48
C ALA A 102 -8.58 -5.12 8.24
N ASN A 103 -7.52 -5.65 7.62
CA ASN A 103 -6.40 -6.31 8.31
C ASN A 103 -5.78 -5.41 9.40
N ARG A 104 -5.46 -6.01 10.55
CA ARG A 104 -5.11 -5.28 11.78
C ARG A 104 -4.07 -6.00 12.64
N PHE A 105 -3.53 -5.31 13.63
CA PHE A 105 -2.69 -5.90 14.65
C PHE A 105 -3.46 -6.12 15.95
N GLY A 106 -3.22 -7.25 16.62
CA GLY A 106 -3.88 -7.56 17.90
C GLY A 106 -3.41 -6.67 19.05
N ASP A 107 -2.18 -6.15 18.97
CA ASP A 107 -1.66 -5.13 19.88
C ASP A 107 -1.41 -3.83 19.09
N PRO A 108 -2.16 -2.74 19.37
CA PRO A 108 -2.03 -1.48 18.65
C PRO A 108 -0.66 -0.79 18.75
N ALA A 109 0.16 -1.14 19.76
CA ALA A 109 1.50 -0.63 19.94
C ALA A 109 2.57 -1.43 19.18
N SER A 110 2.16 -2.50 18.49
CA SER A 110 3.01 -3.38 17.69
C SER A 110 2.41 -3.53 16.30
N GLY A 111 3.23 -3.67 15.26
CA GLY A 111 2.68 -3.82 13.92
C GLY A 111 3.50 -3.15 12.85
N SER A 112 3.62 -3.82 11.72
CA SER A 112 4.29 -3.29 10.53
C SER A 112 3.59 -3.75 9.25
N GLY A 113 2.73 -2.90 8.70
CA GLY A 113 2.05 -3.09 7.42
C GLY A 113 1.04 -4.25 7.37
N ALA A 114 -0.07 -4.04 6.68
CA ALA A 114 -0.88 -5.17 6.19
C ALA A 114 -0.10 -6.06 5.22
N LEU A 115 0.76 -5.45 4.40
CA LEU A 115 1.81 -6.10 3.64
C LEU A 115 3.16 -5.70 4.26
N TYR A 116 3.88 -6.69 4.79
CA TYR A 116 5.29 -6.57 5.12
C TYR A 116 6.11 -7.26 4.03
N HIS A 117 7.07 -6.54 3.43
CA HIS A 117 7.92 -7.06 2.37
C HIS A 117 9.38 -6.69 2.61
N GLU A 118 10.29 -7.67 2.60
CA GLU A 118 11.72 -7.46 2.80
C GLU A 118 12.61 -8.36 1.93
N ALA A 119 13.78 -7.85 1.53
CA ALA A 119 14.88 -8.60 0.91
C ALA A 119 14.62 -9.17 -0.50
N ALA A 120 13.68 -8.60 -1.24
CA ALA A 120 13.47 -8.88 -2.66
C ALA A 120 12.89 -7.66 -3.41
N PRO A 121 13.02 -7.60 -4.75
CA PRO A 121 12.23 -6.69 -5.56
C PRO A 121 10.73 -6.99 -5.44
N LEU A 122 9.92 -5.93 -5.40
CA LEU A 122 8.46 -5.96 -5.35
C LEU A 122 7.88 -5.18 -6.53
N VAL A 123 7.00 -5.84 -7.28
CA VAL A 123 6.12 -5.19 -8.25
C VAL A 123 4.70 -5.26 -7.69
N LEU A 124 4.10 -4.10 -7.45
CA LEU A 124 2.75 -3.98 -6.91
C LEU A 124 1.89 -3.17 -7.88
N ARG A 125 0.81 -3.78 -8.40
CA ARG A 125 -0.04 -3.14 -9.42
C ARG A 125 -1.53 -3.27 -9.12
N ASN A 126 -2.31 -2.24 -9.46
CA ASN A 126 -3.79 -2.30 -9.43
C ASN A 126 -4.34 -2.87 -8.11
N THR A 127 -3.69 -2.55 -7.00
CA THR A 127 -3.98 -3.14 -5.68
C THR A 127 -4.41 -2.05 -4.74
N ALA A 128 -5.35 -2.36 -3.85
CA ALA A 128 -5.90 -1.37 -2.95
C ALA A 128 -5.84 -1.83 -1.48
N PHE A 129 -5.53 -0.87 -0.61
CA PHE A 129 -5.36 -1.04 0.84
C PHE A 129 -6.33 -0.11 1.57
N HIS A 130 -7.23 -0.68 2.35
CA HIS A 130 -8.38 0.01 2.92
C HIS A 130 -8.50 -0.27 4.41
N GLY A 131 -8.68 0.80 5.19
CA GLY A 131 -9.09 0.66 6.58
C GLY A 131 -8.13 -0.15 7.43
N GLN A 132 -6.83 -0.18 7.07
CA GLN A 132 -5.83 -0.84 7.89
C GLN A 132 -5.62 0.01 9.13
N THR A 133 -6.16 -0.47 10.23
CA THR A 133 -6.17 0.22 11.52
C THR A 133 -5.26 -0.53 12.46
N THR A 134 -4.57 0.21 13.34
CA THR A 134 -3.62 -0.29 14.36
C THR A 134 -2.22 -0.61 13.83
N GLY A 135 -1.21 -0.47 14.68
CA GLY A 135 0.20 -0.71 14.34
C GLY A 135 1.12 0.44 14.73
N ALA A 136 2.42 0.11 14.90
CA ALA A 136 3.46 1.07 15.22
C ALA A 136 4.16 1.67 13.99
N HIS A 137 4.07 1.04 12.81
CA HIS A 137 4.63 1.54 11.57
C HIS A 137 3.80 1.03 10.40
N ALA A 138 3.43 1.86 9.41
CA ALA A 138 2.65 1.45 8.24
C ALA A 138 1.29 0.79 8.53
N GLY A 139 0.18 1.44 8.19
CA GLY A 139 -1.11 0.75 8.11
C GLY A 139 -1.14 -0.24 6.94
N ALA A 140 -0.66 0.17 5.76
CA ALA A 140 -0.75 -0.62 4.54
C ALA A 140 0.55 -1.38 4.22
N ILE A 141 1.64 -0.69 3.87
CA ILE A 141 2.88 -1.33 3.40
C ILE A 141 4.05 -0.95 4.28
N PHE A 142 4.71 -1.95 4.83
CA PHE A 142 6.06 -1.81 5.37
C PHE A 142 7.06 -2.39 4.36
N LEU A 143 7.93 -1.53 3.84
CA LEU A 143 9.02 -1.94 2.95
C LEU A 143 10.35 -1.99 3.73
N GLY A 144 10.84 -3.20 3.90
CA GLY A 144 12.06 -3.54 4.62
C GLY A 144 13.33 -3.37 3.80
N GLN A 145 14.47 -3.65 4.44
CA GLN A 145 15.80 -3.46 3.87
C GLN A 145 16.03 -4.32 2.62
N LYS A 146 16.99 -3.92 1.76
CA LYS A 146 17.37 -4.66 0.54
C LYS A 146 16.19 -4.96 -0.40
N SER A 147 15.14 -4.14 -0.34
CA SER A 147 14.00 -4.21 -1.24
C SER A 147 14.08 -3.10 -2.29
N GLN A 148 13.40 -3.31 -3.42
CA GLN A 148 13.12 -2.28 -4.41
C GLN A 148 11.67 -2.44 -4.83
N ALA A 149 10.88 -1.37 -4.84
CA ALA A 149 9.45 -1.44 -5.12
C ALA A 149 9.03 -0.56 -6.29
N GLN A 150 8.30 -1.15 -7.24
CA GLN A 150 7.51 -0.43 -8.23
C GLN A 150 6.04 -0.55 -7.84
N VAL A 151 5.39 0.59 -7.57
CA VAL A 151 4.00 0.67 -7.12
C VAL A 151 3.19 1.46 -8.14
N ASP A 152 2.34 0.77 -8.89
CA ASP A 152 1.59 1.33 -10.01
C ASP A 152 0.08 1.20 -9.80
N ASN A 153 -0.70 2.26 -10.07
CA ASN A 153 -2.17 2.21 -10.03
C ASN A 153 -2.74 1.69 -8.69
N CYS A 154 -2.10 2.01 -7.58
CA CYS A 154 -2.53 1.53 -6.26
C CYS A 154 -3.30 2.60 -5.49
N THR A 155 -4.27 2.16 -4.69
CA THR A 155 -5.07 3.05 -3.82
C THR A 155 -4.83 2.72 -2.36
N PHE A 156 -4.53 3.75 -1.58
CA PHE A 156 -4.34 3.68 -0.14
C PHE A 156 -5.38 4.57 0.51
N SER A 157 -6.39 3.96 1.12
CA SER A 157 -7.54 4.69 1.67
C SER A 157 -7.80 4.36 3.14
N GLY A 158 -7.98 5.39 3.96
CA GLY A 158 -8.42 5.19 5.35
C GLY A 158 -7.46 4.37 6.22
N ASN A 159 -6.18 4.27 5.86
CA ASN A 159 -5.20 3.54 6.66
C ASN A 159 -4.74 4.42 7.83
N ALA A 160 -4.80 3.89 9.05
CA ALA A 160 -4.62 4.66 10.27
C ALA A 160 -3.70 3.96 11.28
N VAL A 161 -2.57 4.58 11.57
CA VAL A 161 -1.64 4.19 12.65
C VAL A 161 -1.41 5.37 13.60
N THR A 162 -0.88 5.10 14.79
CA THR A 162 -0.67 6.14 15.82
C THR A 162 0.66 6.88 15.67
N THR A 163 1.52 6.46 14.75
CA THR A 163 2.93 6.87 14.70
C THR A 163 3.33 7.25 13.27
N ASN A 164 3.98 6.36 12.51
CA ASN A 164 4.65 6.69 11.26
C ASN A 164 4.05 5.92 10.09
N GLY A 165 3.75 6.63 9.01
CA GLY A 165 3.31 6.03 7.75
C GLY A 165 1.88 5.50 7.85
N GLY A 166 0.87 6.35 7.69
CA GLY A 166 -0.52 5.87 7.73
C GLY A 166 -0.77 4.81 6.66
N ALA A 167 -0.30 5.04 5.44
CA ALA A 167 -0.27 4.02 4.40
C ALA A 167 1.09 3.32 4.29
N ILE A 168 2.16 4.05 3.94
CA ILE A 168 3.46 3.46 3.60
C ILE A 168 4.53 3.88 4.60
N PHE A 169 5.32 2.90 5.06
CA PHE A 169 6.60 3.11 5.71
C PHE A 169 7.70 2.48 4.85
N ASN A 170 8.66 3.28 4.39
CA ASN A 170 9.84 2.80 3.68
C ASN A 170 11.10 3.09 4.50
N GLY A 171 11.70 2.06 5.11
CA GLY A 171 12.79 2.24 6.07
C GLY A 171 14.14 2.62 5.44
N ALA A 172 14.49 2.01 4.31
CA ALA A 172 15.73 2.30 3.58
C ALA A 172 15.78 1.70 2.15
N ALA A 173 14.62 1.41 1.56
CA ALA A 173 14.53 0.80 0.24
C ALA A 173 14.29 1.86 -0.85
N GLU A 174 14.47 1.45 -2.10
CA GLU A 174 14.04 2.23 -3.26
C GLU A 174 12.56 1.96 -3.55
N MET A 175 11.76 3.01 -3.76
CA MET A 175 10.34 2.87 -4.11
C MET A 175 9.90 3.94 -5.12
N HIS A 176 9.36 3.50 -6.25
CA HIS A 176 8.79 4.39 -7.26
C HIS A 176 7.27 4.23 -7.30
N LEU A 177 6.56 5.33 -7.06
CA LEU A 177 5.10 5.36 -7.08
C LEU A 177 4.61 6.05 -8.35
N ARG A 178 3.73 5.38 -9.09
CA ARG A 178 3.11 5.94 -10.29
C ARG A 178 1.60 5.75 -10.25
N HIS A 179 0.85 6.79 -10.58
CA HIS A 179 -0.62 6.72 -10.61
C HIS A 179 -1.22 6.17 -9.31
N CYS A 180 -0.69 6.57 -8.16
CA CYS A 180 -1.21 6.13 -6.87
C CYS A 180 -2.12 7.18 -6.26
N THR A 181 -3.16 6.75 -5.55
CA THR A 181 -4.09 7.63 -4.81
C THR A 181 -3.98 7.35 -3.32
N PHE A 182 -3.62 8.36 -2.54
CA PHE A 182 -3.56 8.32 -1.08
C PHE A 182 -4.66 9.23 -0.52
N THR A 183 -5.69 8.64 0.08
CA THR A 183 -6.82 9.42 0.61
C THR A 183 -7.25 9.03 2.02
N GLY A 184 -7.52 10.01 2.88
CA GLY A 184 -8.06 9.74 4.22
C GLY A 184 -7.14 8.93 5.13
N ASN A 185 -5.84 8.82 4.84
CA ASN A 185 -4.90 8.10 5.70
C ASN A 185 -4.53 8.96 6.90
N LYS A 186 -4.24 8.32 8.05
CA LYS A 186 -3.94 9.01 9.31
C LYS A 186 -2.68 8.47 9.99
N ALA A 187 -1.78 9.37 10.40
CA ALA A 187 -0.65 9.07 11.27
C ALA A 187 -0.11 10.35 11.95
N ASP A 188 0.76 10.20 12.94
CA ASP A 188 1.48 11.35 13.54
C ASP A 188 2.55 11.89 12.57
N TYR A 189 3.20 11.02 11.80
CA TYR A 189 4.23 11.39 10.83
C TYR A 189 4.01 10.70 9.49
N GLY A 190 3.93 11.49 8.42
CA GLY A 190 3.69 10.99 7.07
C GLY A 190 2.42 10.14 6.95
N PRO A 191 1.21 10.72 7.14
CA PRO A 191 -0.05 9.97 7.05
C PRO A 191 -0.21 9.17 5.75
N ALA A 192 0.27 9.68 4.62
CA ALA A 192 0.39 8.88 3.41
C ALA A 192 1.71 8.10 3.39
N ILE A 193 2.85 8.80 3.47
CA ILE A 193 4.16 8.20 3.28
C ILE A 193 5.13 8.68 4.36
N PHE A 194 5.73 7.72 5.06
CA PHE A 194 6.93 7.93 5.86
C PHE A 194 8.16 7.37 5.14
N LYS A 195 9.13 8.25 4.87
CA LYS A 195 10.40 7.93 4.26
C LYS A 195 11.49 7.90 5.31
N GLY A 196 12.19 6.77 5.43
CA GLY A 196 13.37 6.62 6.25
C GLY A 196 14.57 7.35 5.66
N GLN A 197 15.54 7.70 6.50
CA GLN A 197 16.65 8.56 6.13
C GLN A 197 17.45 8.06 4.91
N SER A 198 17.63 6.74 4.80
CA SER A 198 18.39 6.11 3.70
C SER A 198 17.51 5.64 2.53
N ALA A 199 16.20 5.82 2.60
CA ALA A 199 15.30 5.42 1.53
C ALA A 199 15.40 6.38 0.33
N VAL A 200 15.10 5.87 -0.86
CA VAL A 200 14.98 6.65 -2.09
C VAL A 200 13.56 6.48 -2.61
N MET A 201 12.84 7.58 -2.82
CA MET A 201 11.45 7.53 -3.27
C MET A 201 11.17 8.58 -4.33
N SER A 202 10.42 8.20 -5.35
CA SER A 202 9.95 9.11 -6.39
C SER A 202 8.45 9.01 -6.62
N LEU A 203 7.84 10.15 -6.95
CA LEU A 203 6.41 10.30 -7.22
C LEU A 203 6.16 10.69 -8.67
N HIS A 204 5.22 10.02 -9.34
CA HIS A 204 4.79 10.37 -10.69
C HIS A 204 3.27 10.23 -10.80
N ASN A 205 2.59 11.29 -11.20
CA ASN A 205 1.14 11.25 -11.42
C ASN A 205 0.37 10.76 -10.19
N CYS A 206 0.77 11.13 -8.97
CA CYS A 206 0.12 10.66 -7.72
C CYS A 206 -0.83 11.71 -7.14
N ILE A 207 -1.88 11.27 -6.45
CA ILE A 207 -2.82 12.11 -5.69
C ILE A 207 -2.65 11.86 -4.19
N PHE A 208 -2.54 12.94 -3.42
CA PHE A 208 -2.60 12.95 -1.96
C PHE A 208 -3.75 13.84 -1.52
N ALA A 209 -4.83 13.27 -0.96
CA ALA A 209 -6.03 14.03 -0.65
C ALA A 209 -6.55 13.71 0.74
N ASN A 210 -6.90 14.72 1.52
CA ASN A 210 -7.61 14.55 2.80
C ASN A 210 -6.90 13.59 3.78
N ASN A 211 -5.57 13.49 3.70
CA ASN A 211 -4.78 12.77 4.69
C ASN A 211 -4.63 13.62 5.95
N LEU A 212 -4.50 12.99 7.11
CA LEU A 212 -4.72 13.64 8.41
C LEU A 212 -3.60 13.32 9.40
N THR A 213 -3.21 14.32 10.18
CA THR A 213 -2.34 14.15 11.33
C THR A 213 -2.86 14.98 12.50
N ASP A 214 -2.76 14.42 13.71
CA ASP A 214 -3.06 15.15 14.95
C ASP A 214 -1.81 15.93 15.44
N ASN A 215 -0.64 15.65 14.86
CA ASN A 215 0.61 16.34 15.16
C ASN A 215 0.70 17.67 14.38
N ALA A 216 0.57 18.78 15.10
CA ALA A 216 0.58 20.13 14.54
C ALA A 216 1.86 20.49 13.76
N TYR A 217 2.96 19.81 14.01
CA TYR A 217 4.26 20.09 13.39
C TYR A 217 4.52 19.22 12.16
N SER A 218 3.79 18.12 12.01
CA SER A 218 3.93 17.19 10.91
C SER A 218 3.27 17.71 9.64
N ALA A 219 3.68 17.19 8.49
CA ALA A 219 3.01 17.41 7.22
C ALA A 219 1.82 16.46 7.08
N THR A 220 0.79 16.85 6.32
CA THR A 220 -0.47 16.07 6.28
C THR A 220 -0.39 14.82 5.43
N SER A 221 0.59 14.71 4.52
CA SER A 221 0.70 13.58 3.59
C SER A 221 2.06 12.88 3.65
N CYS A 222 3.14 13.53 3.22
CA CYS A 222 4.48 12.93 3.21
C CYS A 222 5.34 13.49 4.34
N HIS A 223 6.07 12.63 5.05
CA HIS A 223 6.96 13.04 6.15
C HIS A 223 8.03 14.06 5.72
N GLU A 224 8.49 13.98 4.48
CA GLU A 224 9.42 14.91 3.82
C GLU A 224 9.06 15.00 2.33
N SER A 225 9.61 15.99 1.62
CA SER A 225 9.43 16.11 0.17
C SER A 225 10.23 15.02 -0.56
N LEU A 226 9.61 14.40 -1.56
CA LEU A 226 10.16 13.28 -2.34
C LEU A 226 10.59 13.75 -3.73
N GLU A 227 11.35 12.90 -4.44
CA GLU A 227 11.74 13.20 -5.81
C GLU A 227 10.49 13.23 -6.71
N SER A 228 10.27 14.32 -7.43
CA SER A 228 9.18 14.41 -8.39
C SER A 228 9.60 13.94 -9.78
N ARG A 229 8.69 13.21 -10.44
CA ARG A 229 8.69 12.96 -11.88
C ARG A 229 7.56 13.71 -12.59
N GLY A 230 6.86 14.60 -11.89
CA GLY A 230 5.77 15.42 -12.42
C GLY A 230 4.36 14.84 -12.20
N GLY A 231 3.35 15.65 -12.51
CA GLY A 231 1.93 15.26 -12.51
C GLY A 231 1.30 14.98 -11.14
N ASN A 232 1.95 15.38 -10.05
CA ASN A 232 1.49 15.08 -8.69
C ASN A 232 0.51 16.15 -8.19
N LEU A 233 -0.46 15.76 -7.35
CA LEU A 233 -1.47 16.65 -6.75
C LEU A 233 -1.61 16.40 -5.24
N GLN A 234 -1.76 17.47 -4.46
CA GLN A 234 -1.97 17.43 -3.01
C GLN A 234 -3.13 18.32 -2.55
N TRP A 235 -3.92 17.85 -1.59
CA TRP A 235 -5.01 18.60 -0.99
C TRP A 235 -5.25 18.16 0.47
N PRO A 236 -5.54 19.09 1.41
CA PRO A 236 -5.55 20.56 1.28
C PRO A 236 -4.15 21.21 1.30
N PRO A 237 -4.02 22.50 0.93
CA PRO A 237 -2.76 23.25 1.00
C PRO A 237 -2.40 23.68 2.42
N THR A 238 -3.32 23.56 3.38
CA THR A 238 -3.13 24.00 4.76
C THR A 238 -3.45 22.87 5.73
N LYS A 239 -2.72 22.87 6.84
CA LYS A 239 -2.95 21.98 7.98
C LYS A 239 -4.22 22.38 8.72
N SER A 240 -4.72 21.50 9.58
CA SER A 240 -5.92 21.74 10.40
C SER A 240 -5.88 23.01 11.27
N ARG A 241 -4.68 23.53 11.59
CA ARG A 241 -4.48 24.76 12.36
C ARG A 241 -4.21 26.01 11.50
N GLY A 242 -4.36 25.91 10.17
CA GLY A 242 -4.26 27.03 9.23
C GLY A 242 -2.85 27.40 8.77
N ALA A 243 -1.81 26.69 9.20
CA ALA A 243 -0.48 26.83 8.62
C ALA A 243 -0.40 26.13 7.26
N ASP A 244 0.46 26.61 6.36
CA ASP A 244 0.71 25.94 5.08
C ASP A 244 1.22 24.51 5.31
N ASP A 245 0.76 23.59 4.47
CA ASP A 245 1.25 22.22 4.47
C ASP A 245 2.52 22.09 3.64
N MET A 246 3.35 21.13 4.01
CA MET A 246 4.57 20.84 3.27
C MET A 246 4.23 20.02 2.03
N PRO A 247 4.76 20.39 0.85
CA PRO A 247 4.51 19.64 -0.37
C PRO A 247 5.22 18.29 -0.37
N CYS A 248 4.49 17.23 -0.72
CA CYS A 248 5.03 15.88 -0.97
C CYS A 248 6.08 15.87 -2.08
N ALA A 249 6.04 16.82 -3.02
CA ALA A 249 7.02 17.00 -4.08
C ALA A 249 7.15 18.48 -4.43
N THR A 250 8.32 18.97 -4.82
CA THR A 250 8.56 20.41 -4.99
C THR A 250 7.69 21.11 -6.04
N ASP A 251 7.22 20.37 -7.06
CA ASP A 251 6.39 20.84 -8.17
C ASP A 251 4.91 20.41 -8.04
N ILE A 252 4.50 19.95 -6.85
CA ILE A 252 3.16 19.42 -6.64
C ILE A 252 2.07 20.48 -6.83
N LEU A 253 0.99 20.12 -7.52
CA LEU A 253 -0.18 20.98 -7.64
C LEU A 253 -1.03 20.90 -6.37
N PHE A 254 -1.25 22.02 -5.71
CA PHE A 254 -2.25 22.11 -4.63
C PHE A 254 -3.61 22.46 -5.20
N ALA A 255 -4.51 21.48 -5.29
CA ALA A 255 -5.87 21.67 -5.77
C ALA A 255 -6.77 20.53 -5.28
N ASP A 256 -8.04 20.81 -4.98
CA ASP A 256 -8.99 19.77 -4.55
C ASP A 256 -9.30 18.83 -5.73
N PRO A 257 -8.93 17.53 -5.65
CA PRO A 257 -9.24 16.59 -6.72
C PRO A 257 -10.71 16.21 -6.80
N GLY A 258 -11.56 16.59 -5.83
CA GLY A 258 -12.98 16.25 -5.83
C GLY A 258 -13.25 14.75 -5.73
N LEU A 259 -12.32 13.98 -5.14
CA LEU A 259 -12.42 12.52 -5.03
C LEU A 259 -13.77 12.11 -4.46
N GLN A 260 -14.47 11.22 -5.18
CA GLN A 260 -15.72 10.64 -4.72
C GLN A 260 -15.47 9.60 -3.63
N PRO A 261 -16.48 9.30 -2.78
CA PRO A 261 -16.39 8.20 -1.83
C PRO A 261 -15.98 6.89 -2.51
N MET A 262 -15.24 6.05 -1.78
CA MET A 262 -14.81 4.73 -2.27
C MET A 262 -16.03 3.90 -2.69
N ALA A 263 -16.03 3.42 -3.93
CA ALA A 263 -17.08 2.56 -4.45
C ALA A 263 -16.53 1.57 -5.49
N ASP A 264 -17.33 0.56 -5.80
CA ASP A 264 -17.03 -0.32 -6.93
C ASP A 264 -17.27 0.42 -8.26
N HIS A 265 -16.23 0.45 -9.08
CA HIS A 265 -16.23 1.07 -10.40
C HIS A 265 -15.81 0.08 -11.51
N GLY A 266 -15.97 -1.22 -11.27
CA GLY A 266 -15.65 -2.29 -12.24
C GLY A 266 -14.18 -2.72 -12.26
N GLY A 267 -13.37 -2.26 -11.30
CA GLY A 267 -12.03 -2.77 -11.04
C GLY A 267 -12.03 -3.94 -10.06
N PHE A 268 -10.84 -4.39 -9.62
CA PHE A 268 -10.74 -5.50 -8.66
C PHE A 268 -11.16 -5.10 -7.23
N ALA A 269 -10.89 -3.87 -6.84
CA ALA A 269 -11.16 -3.32 -5.51
C ALA A 269 -11.87 -1.97 -5.63
N PRO A 270 -12.55 -1.50 -4.57
CA PRO A 270 -13.14 -0.17 -4.54
C PRO A 270 -12.11 0.93 -4.81
N LEU A 271 -12.50 1.99 -5.52
CA LEU A 271 -11.64 3.13 -5.83
C LEU A 271 -12.38 4.43 -5.52
N ALA A 272 -11.62 5.51 -5.27
CA ALA A 272 -12.17 6.86 -5.28
C ALA A 272 -12.20 7.36 -6.72
N ALA A 273 -13.38 7.52 -7.30
CA ALA A 273 -13.52 8.09 -8.63
C ALA A 273 -13.06 9.55 -8.66
N VAL A 274 -12.46 9.94 -9.80
CA VAL A 274 -12.06 11.32 -10.08
C VAL A 274 -13.09 11.93 -11.02
N PRO A 275 -13.80 13.01 -10.63
CA PRO A 275 -14.73 13.72 -11.50
C PRO A 275 -14.04 14.31 -12.74
N GLN A 276 -14.79 14.44 -13.84
CA GLN A 276 -14.27 14.93 -15.13
C GLN A 276 -13.73 16.37 -15.06
N ASP A 277 -14.33 17.21 -14.21
CA ASP A 277 -13.93 18.60 -13.97
C ASP A 277 -12.80 18.74 -12.93
N SER A 278 -12.28 17.61 -12.43
CA SER A 278 -11.21 17.61 -11.44
C SER A 278 -9.91 18.19 -12.02
N PRO A 279 -9.16 18.99 -11.22
CA PRO A 279 -7.82 19.45 -11.59
C PRO A 279 -6.80 18.30 -11.76
N ALA A 280 -7.14 17.09 -11.33
CA ALA A 280 -6.32 15.90 -11.59
C ALA A 280 -6.40 15.42 -13.05
N VAL A 281 -7.47 15.74 -13.79
CA VAL A 281 -7.68 15.29 -15.18
C VAL A 281 -6.71 16.03 -16.10
N GLY A 282 -5.94 15.28 -16.89
CA GLY A 282 -4.94 15.82 -17.82
C GLY A 282 -3.65 16.32 -17.15
N LEU A 283 -3.53 16.21 -15.82
CA LEU A 283 -2.33 16.60 -15.07
C LEU A 283 -1.14 15.67 -15.33
N GLY A 284 -1.43 14.38 -15.56
CA GLY A 284 -0.42 13.35 -15.72
C GLY A 284 0.23 13.34 -17.10
N THR A 285 1.50 12.92 -17.15
CA THR A 285 2.25 12.71 -18.40
C THR A 285 2.98 11.37 -18.35
N GLN A 286 3.50 10.89 -19.49
CA GLN A 286 4.20 9.59 -19.58
C GLN A 286 3.38 8.46 -18.91
N CYS A 287 2.09 8.47 -19.20
CA CYS A 287 1.09 7.70 -18.50
C CYS A 287 1.28 6.19 -18.66
N LEU A 288 0.90 5.45 -17.61
CA LEU A 288 0.64 4.02 -17.78
C LEU A 288 -0.47 3.83 -18.82
N SER A 289 -0.45 2.71 -19.54
CA SER A 289 -1.42 2.47 -20.62
C SER A 289 -2.86 2.34 -20.14
N ARG A 290 -3.06 1.90 -18.89
CA ARG A 290 -4.38 1.70 -18.28
C ARG A 290 -4.40 2.13 -16.82
N ASP A 291 -5.58 2.45 -16.31
CA ASP A 291 -5.82 2.70 -14.89
C ASP A 291 -6.07 1.40 -14.10
N ALA A 292 -6.36 1.51 -12.79
CA ALA A 292 -6.58 0.35 -11.92
C ALA A 292 -7.78 -0.54 -12.30
N ARG A 293 -8.70 -0.04 -13.13
CA ARG A 293 -9.86 -0.78 -13.66
C ARG A 293 -9.57 -1.43 -15.01
N GLY A 294 -8.42 -1.10 -15.62
CA GLY A 294 -8.10 -1.48 -16.98
C GLY A 294 -8.61 -0.49 -18.04
N VAL A 295 -9.12 0.69 -17.65
CA VAL A 295 -9.55 1.73 -18.61
C VAL A 295 -8.31 2.35 -19.27
N GLN A 296 -8.37 2.53 -20.58
CA GLN A 296 -7.25 3.09 -21.36
C GLN A 296 -7.00 4.54 -20.95
N ARG A 297 -5.73 4.90 -20.73
CA ARG A 297 -5.34 6.29 -20.47
C ARG A 297 -4.96 7.01 -21.78
N PRO A 298 -5.31 8.30 -21.92
CA PRO A 298 -4.80 9.17 -22.98
C PRO A 298 -3.33 9.57 -22.73
N GLU A 299 -2.74 10.33 -23.66
CA GLU A 299 -1.37 10.86 -23.53
C GLU A 299 -1.20 11.79 -22.31
N HIS A 300 -2.18 12.66 -22.09
CA HIS A 300 -2.33 13.48 -20.90
C HIS A 300 -3.45 12.93 -20.03
N CYS A 301 -3.09 12.14 -19.03
CA CYS A 301 -4.02 11.34 -18.26
C CYS A 301 -4.34 11.95 -16.89
N THR A 302 -5.33 11.38 -16.21
CA THR A 302 -5.64 11.74 -14.83
C THR A 302 -4.53 11.27 -13.87
N ALA A 303 -4.12 12.15 -12.97
CA ALA A 303 -3.28 11.75 -11.83
C ALA A 303 -4.04 10.74 -10.93
N GLY A 304 -3.31 9.89 -10.22
CA GLY A 304 -3.87 8.85 -9.36
C GLY A 304 -4.31 7.59 -10.10
N ALA A 305 -4.91 6.66 -9.36
CA ALA A 305 -5.19 5.29 -9.80
C ALA A 305 -6.40 5.15 -10.73
N PHE A 306 -7.19 6.22 -10.89
CA PHE A 306 -8.45 6.24 -11.63
C PHE A 306 -8.37 7.26 -12.77
N GLU A 307 -8.71 6.85 -13.99
CA GLU A 307 -8.83 7.77 -15.12
C GLU A 307 -10.22 8.42 -15.14
N GLY A 308 -10.26 9.74 -15.06
CA GLY A 308 -11.47 10.58 -15.03
C GLY A 308 -12.06 10.89 -16.41
N SER A 309 -11.88 10.00 -17.40
CA SER A 309 -12.46 10.16 -18.74
C SER A 309 -13.98 9.90 -18.74
N ASP A 310 -14.70 10.60 -19.61
CA ASP A 310 -16.16 10.61 -19.85
C ASP A 310 -16.85 9.28 -19.50
N LEU A 311 -17.61 9.26 -18.39
CA LEU A 311 -18.63 8.24 -18.12
C LEU A 311 -19.76 8.28 -19.17
#